data_AF-A0A7W7I269-F1
#
_entry.id   AF-A0A7W7I269-F1
#
_cell.length_a   1.000
_cell.length_b   1.000
_cell.length_c   1.000
_cell.angle_alpha   90.00
_cell.angle_beta   90.00
_cell.angle_gamma   90.00
#
_symmetry.space_group_name_H-M   'P 1'
#
loop_
_entity.id
_entity.type
_entity.pdbx_description
1 polymer ?
#
loop_
_entity_poly.entity_id
_entity_poly.type
_entity_poly.pdbx_seq_one_letter_code
_entity_poly.pdbx_strand_id
1 'polypeptide(L)'
;MTDDFGPLRQAMSDLAEHGGSTDLYERALHKSRRSQRRTAVATSAAAAVAVFAVGGAIAFAGRAGPRAPVATRPPAPSAAPTSAATTAPSPTPPSSTPPSSPSSTPSSVRTSDRPRYPACPSAKALEKLADLPKGWYFVPSSVECWKGWATADPEGPTPGDGIYLFQYKAGKGWRYHSQGSGYHCAELGITSGNPPFCQVD
;
A
#
# COMPACT_ATOMS: atom_id res chain seq x y z
N MET A 1 -17.39 51.73 19.27
CA MET A 1 -17.20 50.27 19.32
C MET A 1 -16.18 49.94 18.26
N THR A 2 -14.90 49.91 18.64
CA THR A 2 -13.78 49.61 17.75
C THR A 2 -13.55 48.11 17.78
N ASP A 3 -13.52 47.49 16.60
CA ASP A 3 -13.34 46.05 16.44
C ASP A 3 -11.90 45.62 16.76
N ASP A 4 -11.67 45.13 17.98
CA ASP A 4 -10.42 44.52 18.46
C ASP A 4 -10.06 43.18 17.79
N PHE A 5 -10.74 42.80 16.71
CA PHE A 5 -10.51 41.55 16.00
C PHE A 5 -9.46 41.65 14.88
N GLY A 6 -8.93 42.85 14.60
CA GLY A 6 -7.87 43.05 13.60
C GLY A 6 -6.67 42.12 13.81
N PRO A 7 -6.08 42.06 15.02
CA PRO A 7 -4.96 41.17 15.32
C PRO A 7 -5.33 39.68 15.18
N LEU A 8 -6.55 39.31 15.54
CA LEU A 8 -7.03 37.93 15.42
C LEU A 8 -7.20 37.50 13.95
N ARG A 9 -7.72 38.39 13.09
CA ARG A 9 -7.84 38.15 11.65
C ARG A 9 -6.47 38.04 10.98
N GLN A 10 -5.52 38.88 11.39
CA GLN A 10 -4.15 38.81 10.91
C GLN A 10 -3.49 37.47 11.27
N ALA A 11 -3.64 37.03 12.53
CA ALA A 11 -3.11 35.74 12.98
C ALA A 11 -3.77 34.55 12.27
N MET A 12 -5.09 34.58 12.04
CA MET A 12 -5.78 33.53 11.28
C MET A 12 -5.34 33.49 9.81
N SER A 13 -5.05 34.65 9.20
CA SER A 13 -4.53 34.71 7.84
C SER A 13 -3.10 34.18 7.76
N ASP A 14 -2.26 34.50 8.75
CA ASP A 14 -0.87 34.01 8.81
C ASP A 14 -0.83 32.50 9.09
N LEU A 15 -1.74 31.98 9.91
CA LEU A 15 -1.96 30.53 10.05
C LEU A 15 -2.58 29.89 8.79
N ALA A 16 -3.30 30.63 7.94
CA ALA A 16 -3.80 30.08 6.68
C ALA A 16 -2.72 30.06 5.59
N GLU A 17 -1.83 31.06 5.57
CA GLU A 17 -0.69 31.13 4.66
C GLU A 17 0.45 30.16 5.08
N HIS A 18 0.67 29.94 6.39
CA HIS A 18 1.72 29.05 6.90
C HIS A 18 1.21 27.70 7.45
N GLY A 19 -0.08 27.55 7.74
CA GLY A 19 -0.71 26.33 8.28
C GLY A 19 -1.29 25.39 7.23
N GLY A 20 -0.75 25.45 6.02
CA GLY A 20 -1.03 24.54 4.93
C GLY A 20 0.01 23.45 4.77
N SER A 21 0.47 22.80 5.85
CA SER A 21 1.17 21.52 5.65
C SER A 21 0.14 20.47 5.29
N THR A 22 -0.29 20.47 4.02
CA THR A 22 -1.01 19.36 3.39
C THR A 22 -0.32 18.03 3.69
N ASP A 23 1.01 18.05 3.84
CA ASP A 23 1.81 16.94 4.32
C ASP A 23 1.36 16.40 5.68
N LEU A 24 1.09 17.24 6.71
CA LEU A 24 0.64 16.70 8.01
C LEU A 24 -0.76 16.07 7.94
N TYR A 25 -1.67 16.62 7.12
CA TYR A 25 -3.00 16.05 6.94
C TYR A 25 -2.95 14.73 6.14
N GLU A 26 -2.18 14.70 5.04
CA GLU A 26 -1.89 13.49 4.24
C GLU A 26 -1.21 12.42 5.09
N ARG A 27 -0.18 12.80 5.85
CA ARG A 27 0.56 11.92 6.75
C ARG A 27 -0.32 11.41 7.88
N ALA A 28 -1.21 12.24 8.43
CA ALA A 28 -2.21 11.82 9.42
C ALA A 28 -3.25 10.85 8.82
N LEU A 29 -3.74 11.12 7.61
CA LEU A 29 -4.66 10.21 6.91
C LEU A 29 -3.99 8.88 6.56
N HIS A 30 -2.76 8.90 6.06
CA HIS A 30 -1.98 7.69 5.77
C HIS A 30 -1.70 6.89 7.05
N LYS A 31 -1.30 7.56 8.13
CA LYS A 31 -1.07 6.91 9.44
C LYS A 31 -2.37 6.35 10.03
N SER A 32 -3.50 7.05 9.87
CA SER A 32 -4.84 6.60 10.26
C SER A 32 -5.27 5.36 9.48
N ARG A 33 -5.16 5.37 8.14
CA ARG A 33 -5.48 4.21 7.28
C ARG A 33 -4.62 2.99 7.63
N ARG A 34 -3.32 3.20 7.90
CA ARG A 34 -2.41 2.14 8.36
C ARG A 34 -2.82 1.58 9.73
N SER A 35 -3.26 2.44 10.64
CA SER A 35 -3.77 2.03 11.95
C SER A 35 -5.11 1.27 11.83
N GLN A 36 -6.07 1.78 11.05
CA GLN A 36 -7.36 1.12 10.81
C GLN A 36 -7.18 -0.29 10.24
N ARG A 37 -6.26 -0.48 9.28
CA ARG A 37 -5.94 -1.81 8.75
C ARG A 37 -5.36 -2.76 9.80
N ARG A 38 -4.60 -2.24 10.78
CA ARG A 38 -4.08 -3.06 11.90
C ARG A 38 -5.14 -3.41 12.93
N THR A 39 -6.06 -2.49 13.24
CA THR A 39 -7.18 -2.77 14.16
C THR A 39 -8.25 -3.67 13.54
N ALA A 40 -8.53 -3.56 12.24
CA ALA A 40 -9.49 -4.43 11.55
C ALA A 40 -9.08 -5.92 11.57
N VAL A 41 -7.78 -6.23 11.75
CA VAL A 41 -7.27 -7.60 11.93
C VAL A 41 -7.32 -8.05 13.39
N ALA A 42 -7.46 -7.14 14.35
CA ALA A 42 -7.49 -7.44 15.80
C ALA A 42 -8.91 -7.38 16.42
N THR A 43 -9.88 -6.72 15.80
CA THR A 43 -11.28 -6.63 16.27
C THR A 43 -12.23 -7.55 15.51
N SER A 44 -11.86 -8.79 15.27
CA SER A 44 -12.76 -9.86 14.83
C SER A 44 -12.93 -10.98 15.87
N ALA A 45 -12.59 -10.71 17.14
CA ALA A 45 -12.72 -11.69 18.22
C ALA A 45 -13.49 -11.22 19.48
N ALA A 46 -13.80 -9.93 19.64
CA ALA A 46 -14.32 -9.40 20.92
C ALA A 46 -15.78 -8.89 20.93
N ALA A 47 -16.45 -8.76 19.78
CA ALA A 47 -17.81 -8.20 19.73
C ALA A 47 -18.95 -9.25 19.75
N ALA A 48 -18.63 -10.55 19.80
CA ALA A 48 -19.64 -11.62 19.80
C ALA A 48 -20.06 -12.12 21.20
N VAL A 49 -19.41 -11.67 22.28
CA VAL A 49 -19.61 -12.25 23.63
C VAL A 49 -20.50 -11.38 24.54
N ALA A 50 -20.85 -10.15 24.16
CA ALA A 50 -21.56 -9.22 25.03
C ALA A 50 -23.10 -9.13 24.82
N VAL A 51 -23.74 -10.08 24.12
CA VAL A 51 -25.21 -10.08 23.92
C VAL A 51 -25.92 -11.27 24.61
N PHE A 52 -25.19 -12.23 25.18
CA PHE A 52 -25.80 -13.46 25.73
C PHE A 52 -26.04 -13.46 27.25
N ALA A 53 -26.02 -12.31 27.93
CA ALA A 53 -26.07 -12.28 29.41
C ALA A 53 -27.14 -11.37 30.03
N VAL A 54 -28.22 -11.00 29.33
CA VAL A 54 -29.38 -10.35 29.97
C VAL A 54 -30.70 -10.89 29.42
N GLY A 55 -31.36 -11.73 30.23
CA GLY A 55 -32.81 -11.97 30.22
C GLY A 55 -33.31 -12.85 29.06
N GLY A 56 -33.80 -14.07 29.29
CA GLY A 56 -34.88 -14.35 30.22
C GLY A 56 -36.21 -14.26 29.48
N ALA A 57 -36.87 -15.40 29.32
CA ALA A 57 -38.05 -15.64 28.48
C ALA A 57 -39.25 -14.72 28.78
N ILE A 58 -39.96 -14.27 27.73
CA ILE A 58 -41.42 -14.11 27.74
C ILE A 58 -41.98 -14.55 26.38
N ALA A 59 -43.04 -15.34 26.45
CA ALA A 59 -43.73 -15.98 25.34
C ALA A 59 -45.00 -15.22 24.91
N PHE A 60 -45.45 -15.55 23.69
CA PHE A 60 -46.82 -15.46 23.11
C PHE A 60 -47.50 -14.09 22.83
N ALA A 61 -47.84 -13.96 21.54
CA ALA A 61 -49.12 -13.51 20.94
C ALA A 61 -49.52 -12.02 20.97
N GLY A 62 -49.96 -11.51 19.81
CA GLY A 62 -50.96 -10.44 19.74
C GLY A 62 -50.75 -9.38 18.65
N ARG A 63 -51.63 -9.40 17.64
CA ARG A 63 -51.96 -8.35 16.66
C ARG A 63 -51.80 -6.90 17.13
N ALA A 64 -51.28 -6.04 16.24
CA ALA A 64 -51.95 -4.86 15.66
C ALA A 64 -50.90 -3.84 15.14
N GLY A 65 -51.03 -3.39 13.89
CA GLY A 65 -50.39 -2.14 13.44
C GLY A 65 -51.01 -0.92 14.14
N PRO A 66 -50.57 0.34 13.91
CA PRO A 66 -50.14 0.84 12.58
C PRO A 66 -49.03 1.93 12.59
N ARG A 67 -48.73 2.39 11.36
CA ARG A 67 -48.12 3.66 10.92
C ARG A 67 -46.60 3.76 10.80
N ALA A 68 -46.22 3.84 9.52
CA ALA A 68 -44.94 4.25 8.98
C ALA A 68 -44.56 5.71 9.30
N PRO A 69 -43.27 6.04 9.24
CA PRO A 69 -42.81 7.29 8.69
C PRO A 69 -42.25 7.10 7.27
N VAL A 70 -42.70 8.00 6.41
CA VAL A 70 -42.27 8.23 5.03
C VAL A 70 -40.77 8.52 4.96
N ALA A 71 -40.05 7.82 4.07
CA ALA A 71 -38.73 8.24 3.61
C ALA A 71 -38.75 8.41 2.09
N THR A 72 -38.50 9.64 1.70
CA THR A 72 -38.54 10.25 0.38
C THR A 72 -37.53 9.61 -0.58
N ARG A 73 -37.99 9.22 -1.78
CA ARG A 73 -37.15 8.75 -2.90
C ARG A 73 -36.83 9.94 -3.83
N PRO A 74 -35.56 10.25 -4.10
CA PRO A 74 -35.14 11.00 -5.29
C PRO A 74 -34.50 10.07 -6.35
N PRO A 75 -34.32 10.55 -7.59
CA PRO A 75 -34.83 9.86 -8.78
C PRO A 75 -33.86 8.90 -9.47
N ALA A 76 -34.46 7.97 -10.21
CA ALA A 76 -33.79 7.13 -11.19
C ALA A 76 -33.44 7.95 -12.45
N PRO A 77 -32.21 7.86 -12.97
CA PRO A 77 -31.95 8.23 -14.35
C PRO A 77 -32.40 7.08 -15.27
N SER A 78 -33.33 7.38 -16.18
CA SER A 78 -33.70 6.55 -17.31
C SER A 78 -33.52 7.38 -18.59
N ALA A 79 -32.54 7.00 -19.41
CA ALA A 79 -32.40 7.32 -20.84
C ALA A 79 -31.30 6.38 -21.36
N ALA A 80 -31.63 5.23 -21.94
CA ALA A 80 -32.00 4.98 -23.34
C ALA A 80 -30.81 4.32 -24.08
N PRO A 81 -31.03 3.27 -24.90
CA PRO A 81 -29.98 2.48 -25.53
C PRO A 81 -29.46 3.18 -26.79
N THR A 82 -28.14 3.24 -26.97
CA THR A 82 -27.53 3.52 -28.27
C THR A 82 -26.81 2.26 -28.74
N SER A 83 -27.45 1.56 -29.69
CA SER A 83 -26.78 0.60 -30.55
C SER A 83 -26.04 1.36 -31.66
N ALA A 84 -24.74 1.16 -31.75
CA ALA A 84 -24.02 1.31 -33.02
C ALA A 84 -22.98 0.19 -33.09
N ALA A 85 -23.25 -0.78 -33.97
CA ALA A 85 -22.28 -1.76 -34.40
C ALA A 85 -21.20 -1.06 -35.23
N THR A 86 -19.94 -1.40 -35.01
CA THR A 86 -18.90 -1.26 -36.03
C THR A 86 -17.98 -2.47 -35.91
N THR A 87 -18.03 -3.26 -36.97
CA THR A 87 -17.29 -4.48 -37.22
C THR A 87 -15.83 -4.20 -37.59
N ALA A 88 -14.99 -5.16 -37.20
CA ALA A 88 -13.68 -5.53 -37.76
C ALA A 88 -12.47 -4.63 -37.44
N PRO A 89 -11.49 -5.22 -36.76
CA PRO A 89 -10.17 -5.34 -37.37
C PRO A 89 -9.80 -6.79 -37.73
N SER A 90 -9.08 -6.86 -38.84
CA SER A 90 -8.58 -8.04 -39.54
C SER A 90 -7.68 -8.95 -38.68
N PRO A 91 -7.79 -10.28 -38.77
CA PRO A 91 -6.76 -11.18 -38.26
C PRO A 91 -5.64 -11.30 -39.29
N THR A 92 -4.48 -10.71 -39.01
CA THR A 92 -3.22 -11.05 -39.71
C THR A 92 -2.44 -11.99 -38.79
N PRO A 93 -2.14 -13.24 -39.20
CA PRO A 93 -1.28 -14.11 -38.42
C PRO A 93 0.18 -13.68 -38.60
N PRO A 94 0.94 -13.37 -37.52
CA PRO A 94 2.39 -13.38 -37.63
C PRO A 94 2.89 -14.82 -37.67
N SER A 95 3.66 -15.13 -38.71
CA SER A 95 4.36 -16.39 -38.89
C SER A 95 5.26 -16.70 -37.69
N SER A 96 5.01 -17.83 -37.05
CA SER A 96 5.90 -18.47 -36.08
C SER A 96 7.19 -18.91 -36.79
N THR A 97 8.23 -18.09 -36.71
CA THR A 97 9.62 -18.56 -36.87
C THR A 97 10.24 -18.58 -35.48
N PRO A 98 10.80 -19.72 -35.01
CA PRO A 98 11.49 -19.77 -33.73
C PRO A 98 12.92 -19.25 -33.89
N PRO A 99 13.32 -18.15 -33.22
CA PRO A 99 14.74 -17.88 -33.02
C PRO A 99 15.21 -18.66 -31.80
N SER A 100 16.28 -19.42 -32.05
CA SER A 100 17.08 -20.23 -31.15
C SER A 100 17.25 -19.70 -29.73
N SER A 101 17.20 -20.65 -28.79
CA SER A 101 17.78 -20.53 -27.46
C SER A 101 19.15 -19.82 -27.48
N PRO A 102 19.37 -18.78 -26.66
CA PRO A 102 20.67 -18.54 -26.10
C PRO A 102 20.80 -19.38 -24.83
N SER A 103 21.57 -20.45 -24.99
CA SER A 103 22.23 -21.12 -23.89
C SER A 103 23.11 -20.13 -23.12
N SER A 104 23.04 -20.26 -21.79
CA SER A 104 24.12 -20.03 -20.82
C SER A 104 24.86 -18.68 -20.81
N THR A 105 24.60 -17.88 -19.77
CA THR A 105 25.70 -17.38 -18.92
C THR A 105 25.18 -17.11 -17.49
N PRO A 106 25.51 -17.92 -16.47
CA PRO A 106 25.49 -17.42 -15.11
C PRO A 106 26.56 -16.33 -15.02
N SER A 107 26.13 -15.08 -14.82
CA SER A 107 27.07 -13.98 -14.60
C SER A 107 28.01 -14.35 -13.46
N SER A 108 29.30 -14.26 -13.77
CA SER A 108 30.42 -14.68 -12.94
C SER A 108 30.29 -14.22 -11.50
N VAL A 109 30.34 -15.21 -10.61
CA VAL A 109 30.84 -15.04 -9.24
C VAL A 109 32.24 -14.43 -9.34
N ARG A 110 32.35 -13.12 -9.12
CA ARG A 110 33.64 -12.53 -8.72
C ARG A 110 33.85 -12.96 -7.27
N THR A 111 34.57 -14.07 -7.11
CA THR A 111 35.17 -14.50 -5.85
C THR A 111 36.20 -13.43 -5.44
N SER A 112 35.73 -12.42 -4.70
CA SER A 112 36.59 -11.58 -3.88
C SER A 112 36.47 -12.10 -2.46
N ASP A 113 37.55 -12.70 -1.97
CA ASP A 113 37.69 -13.49 -0.75
C ASP A 113 37.56 -12.70 0.58
N ARG A 114 36.58 -11.80 0.64
CA ARG A 114 36.02 -11.27 1.89
C ARG A 114 34.64 -10.68 1.62
N PRO A 115 33.53 -11.30 2.07
CA PRO A 115 32.23 -10.65 2.01
C PRO A 115 32.23 -9.50 3.03
N ARG A 116 32.72 -8.32 2.65
CA ARG A 116 32.44 -7.09 3.43
C ARG A 116 30.95 -6.77 3.42
N TYR A 117 30.19 -7.39 2.51
CA TYR A 117 28.75 -7.24 2.37
C TYR A 117 28.05 -8.60 2.30
N PRO A 118 26.84 -8.71 2.85
CA PRO A 118 26.01 -9.91 2.74
C PRO A 118 25.66 -10.19 1.28
N ALA A 119 25.43 -11.46 0.95
CA ALA A 119 24.83 -11.83 -0.31
C ALA A 119 23.40 -11.23 -0.43
N CYS A 120 23.05 -10.82 -1.64
CA CYS A 120 21.70 -10.37 -1.97
C CYS A 120 20.69 -11.50 -1.70
N PRO A 121 19.64 -11.26 -0.90
CA PRO A 121 18.65 -12.27 -0.59
C PRO A 121 17.77 -12.56 -1.81
N SER A 122 17.22 -13.78 -1.89
CA SER A 122 16.25 -14.09 -2.93
C SER A 122 14.91 -13.40 -2.67
N ALA A 123 14.17 -13.10 -3.74
CA ALA A 123 12.81 -12.55 -3.65
C ALA A 123 11.93 -13.35 -2.68
N LYS A 124 11.97 -14.69 -2.75
CA LYS A 124 11.22 -15.58 -1.86
C LYS A 124 11.65 -15.52 -0.39
N ALA A 125 12.92 -15.19 -0.11
CA ALA A 125 13.37 -14.94 1.25
C ALA A 125 12.81 -13.60 1.76
N LEU A 126 12.80 -12.57 0.91
CA LEU A 126 12.22 -11.27 1.23
C LEU A 126 10.71 -11.33 1.46
N GLU A 127 9.97 -12.13 0.69
CA GLU A 127 8.53 -12.36 0.86
C GLU A 127 8.20 -12.83 2.28
N LYS A 128 8.98 -13.79 2.78
CA LYS A 128 8.84 -14.33 4.13
C LYS A 128 9.22 -13.32 5.21
N LEU A 129 10.17 -12.42 4.92
CA LEU A 129 10.58 -11.38 5.87
C LEU A 129 9.56 -10.24 5.98
N ALA A 130 8.82 -9.98 4.90
CA ALA A 130 7.80 -8.93 4.84
C ALA A 130 6.39 -9.43 5.24
N ASP A 131 6.24 -10.73 5.51
CA ASP A 131 4.95 -11.39 5.78
C ASP A 131 3.88 -11.01 4.73
N LEU A 132 4.24 -11.09 3.44
CA LEU A 132 3.35 -10.71 2.37
C LEU A 132 2.06 -11.57 2.37
N PRO A 133 0.88 -10.95 2.14
CA PRO A 133 -0.38 -11.69 2.06
C PRO A 133 -0.39 -12.63 0.86
N LYS A 134 -1.25 -13.66 0.93
CA LYS A 134 -1.36 -14.66 -0.14
C LYS A 134 -1.73 -13.99 -1.47
N GLY A 135 -1.03 -14.38 -2.54
CA GLY A 135 -1.20 -13.82 -3.88
C GLY A 135 -0.29 -12.63 -4.17
N TRP A 136 0.43 -12.13 -3.17
CA TRP A 136 1.51 -11.16 -3.34
C TRP A 136 2.86 -11.85 -3.32
N TYR A 137 3.79 -11.39 -4.15
CA TYR A 137 5.13 -11.93 -4.25
C TYR A 137 6.11 -10.83 -4.68
N PHE A 138 7.42 -11.10 -4.58
CA PHE A 138 8.44 -10.21 -5.14
C PHE A 138 8.98 -10.83 -6.42
N VAL A 139 9.13 -10.02 -7.47
CA VAL A 139 9.73 -10.49 -8.72
C VAL A 139 11.25 -10.54 -8.52
N PRO A 140 11.95 -11.63 -8.88
CA PRO A 140 13.41 -11.68 -8.74
C PRO A 140 14.16 -10.52 -9.42
N SER A 141 13.61 -10.00 -10.52
CA SER A 141 14.18 -8.85 -11.23
C SER A 141 13.92 -7.49 -10.58
N SER A 142 12.95 -7.39 -9.66
CA SER A 142 12.72 -6.16 -8.88
C SER A 142 13.56 -6.09 -7.61
N VAL A 143 14.31 -7.16 -7.29
CA VAL A 143 15.18 -7.18 -6.12
C VAL A 143 16.47 -6.45 -6.43
N GLU A 144 16.65 -5.27 -5.84
CA GLU A 144 17.90 -4.52 -5.94
C GLU A 144 18.64 -4.58 -4.62
N CYS A 145 19.94 -4.81 -4.69
CA CYS A 145 20.78 -4.95 -3.51
C CYS A 145 21.92 -3.94 -3.53
N TRP A 146 22.11 -3.28 -2.40
CA TRP A 146 23.20 -2.34 -2.24
C TRP A 146 23.77 -2.43 -0.83
N LYS A 147 25.02 -2.87 -0.74
CA LYS A 147 25.73 -3.06 0.55
C LYS A 147 24.94 -3.95 1.52
N GLY A 148 24.34 -3.36 2.55
CA GLY A 148 23.50 -4.04 3.55
C GLY A 148 22.01 -3.72 3.41
N TRP A 149 21.60 -3.18 2.27
CA TRP A 149 20.21 -2.84 1.95
C TRP A 149 19.74 -3.67 0.77
N ALA A 150 18.46 -4.01 0.79
CA ALA A 150 17.78 -4.61 -0.35
C ALA A 150 16.41 -3.96 -0.50
N THR A 151 15.99 -3.74 -1.73
CA THR A 151 14.64 -3.31 -2.09
C THR A 151 13.96 -4.35 -2.94
N ALA A 152 12.63 -4.36 -2.91
CA ALA A 152 11.83 -5.19 -3.81
C ALA A 152 10.47 -4.56 -4.06
N ASP A 153 10.04 -4.59 -5.32
CA ASP A 153 8.69 -4.19 -5.71
C ASP A 153 7.74 -5.39 -5.62
N PRO A 154 6.64 -5.25 -4.84
CA PRO A 154 5.66 -6.30 -4.69
C PRO A 154 4.78 -6.37 -5.94
N GLU A 155 4.49 -7.57 -6.40
CA GLU A 155 3.50 -7.83 -7.45
C GLU A 155 2.33 -8.61 -6.84
N GLY A 156 1.10 -8.29 -7.27
CA GLY A 156 -0.10 -8.88 -6.68
C GLY A 156 -1.40 -8.48 -7.39
N PRO A 157 -2.57 -8.92 -6.89
CA PRO A 157 -3.86 -8.76 -7.55
C PRO A 157 -4.29 -7.30 -7.74
N THR A 158 -3.80 -6.42 -6.86
CA THR A 158 -3.98 -4.98 -6.96
C THR A 158 -2.58 -4.36 -6.97
N PRO A 159 -2.17 -3.62 -8.01
CA PRO A 159 -0.89 -2.94 -7.99
C PRO A 159 -0.84 -1.99 -6.79
N GLY A 160 0.25 -2.07 -6.02
CA GLY A 160 0.51 -1.19 -4.89
C GLY A 160 1.74 -0.34 -5.19
N ASP A 161 1.65 0.96 -4.93
CA ASP A 161 2.73 1.91 -5.18
C ASP A 161 3.70 1.96 -4.00
N GLY A 162 4.43 0.87 -3.75
CA GLY A 162 5.34 0.82 -2.61
C GLY A 162 6.48 -0.17 -2.74
N ILE A 163 7.70 0.35 -2.69
CA ILE A 163 8.96 -0.40 -2.60
C ILE A 163 9.12 -0.89 -1.15
N TYR A 164 9.37 -2.19 -0.97
CA TYR A 164 9.74 -2.74 0.32
C TYR A 164 11.24 -2.59 0.54
N LEU A 165 11.63 -2.10 1.71
CA LEU A 165 13.02 -1.92 2.10
C LEU A 165 13.41 -2.91 3.20
N PHE A 166 14.55 -3.55 3.01
CA PHE A 166 15.12 -4.53 3.91
C PHE A 166 16.54 -4.11 4.30
N GLN A 167 16.90 -4.38 5.55
CA GLN A 167 18.21 -4.09 6.08
C GLN A 167 18.85 -5.37 6.62
N TYR A 168 20.08 -5.61 6.24
CA TYR A 168 20.92 -6.64 6.82
C TYR A 168 21.53 -6.13 8.13
N LYS A 169 21.36 -6.92 9.20
CA LYS A 169 22.03 -6.69 10.48
C LYS A 169 22.93 -7.88 10.79
N ALA A 170 24.21 -7.60 11.04
CA ALA A 170 25.17 -8.64 11.41
C ALA A 170 24.66 -9.46 12.60
N GLY A 171 24.75 -10.79 12.52
CA GLY A 171 24.23 -11.73 13.51
C GLY A 171 22.70 -11.95 13.51
N LYS A 172 21.91 -11.02 12.93
CA LYS A 172 20.44 -11.15 12.86
C LYS A 172 19.90 -11.48 11.47
N GLY A 173 20.74 -11.35 10.44
CA GLY A 173 20.37 -11.55 9.05
C GLY A 173 19.59 -10.38 8.45
N TRP A 174 18.98 -10.63 7.31
CA TRP A 174 18.06 -9.70 6.63
C TRP A 174 16.77 -9.53 7.43
N ARG A 175 16.26 -8.29 7.48
CA ARG A 175 15.01 -7.93 8.16
C ARG A 175 14.23 -6.91 7.35
N TYR A 176 12.91 -7.00 7.40
CA TYR A 176 12.03 -5.93 6.92
C TYR A 176 12.29 -4.66 7.73
N HIS A 177 12.47 -3.54 7.04
CA HIS A 177 12.69 -2.23 7.62
C HIS A 177 11.45 -1.35 7.47
N SER A 178 11.02 -1.11 6.23
CA SER A 178 9.93 -0.18 5.90
C SER A 178 9.35 -0.45 4.52
N GLN A 179 8.24 0.22 4.21
CA GLN A 179 7.61 0.26 2.88
C GLN A 179 7.23 1.71 2.58
N GLY A 180 7.45 2.16 1.35
CA GLY A 180 7.14 3.51 0.90
C GLY A 180 7.27 3.63 -0.62
N SER A 181 6.82 4.75 -1.20
CA SER A 181 6.92 5.05 -2.64
C SER A 181 8.32 5.49 -3.09
N GLY A 182 9.23 5.67 -2.13
CA GLY A 182 10.63 6.03 -2.35
C GLY A 182 11.30 6.36 -1.03
N TYR A 183 12.63 6.52 -1.07
CA TYR A 183 13.42 6.79 0.13
C TYR A 183 14.43 7.89 -0.13
N HIS A 184 14.53 8.83 0.81
CA HIS A 184 15.66 9.76 0.86
C HIS A 184 16.83 9.06 1.55
N CYS A 185 17.96 8.98 0.85
CA CYS A 185 19.15 8.30 1.34
C CYS A 185 19.64 8.86 2.69
N ALA A 186 19.50 10.17 2.89
CA ALA A 186 19.87 10.84 4.14
C ALA A 186 19.12 10.29 5.36
N GLU A 187 17.82 9.98 5.23
CA GLU A 187 17.01 9.43 6.33
C GLU A 187 17.42 7.99 6.69
N LEU A 188 17.97 7.26 5.72
CA LEU A 188 18.49 5.91 5.93
C LEU A 188 19.93 5.89 6.48
N GLY A 189 20.52 7.07 6.72
CA GLY A 189 21.93 7.21 7.11
C GLY A 189 22.90 6.84 5.97
N ILE A 190 22.42 6.83 4.73
CA ILE A 190 23.22 6.57 3.54
C ILE A 190 23.77 7.91 3.06
N THR A 191 24.97 8.25 3.50
CA THR A 191 25.66 9.50 3.13
C THR A 191 26.60 9.37 1.94
N SER A 192 26.83 8.14 1.46
CA SER A 192 27.77 7.88 0.36
C SER A 192 27.37 6.68 -0.50
N GLY A 193 27.56 6.86 -1.81
CA GLY A 193 27.08 5.97 -2.86
C GLY A 193 25.61 6.24 -3.15
N ASN A 194 25.26 6.20 -4.44
CA ASN A 194 23.93 6.47 -4.93
C ASN A 194 23.22 5.13 -5.18
N PRO A 195 22.55 4.52 -4.18
CA PRO A 195 21.80 3.30 -4.40
C PRO A 195 20.62 3.58 -5.35
N PRO A 196 20.23 2.59 -6.17
CA PRO A 196 19.22 2.77 -7.22
C PRO A 196 17.84 3.16 -6.69
N PHE A 197 17.52 2.80 -5.44
CA PHE A 197 16.24 3.09 -4.80
C PHE A 197 16.17 4.45 -4.10
N CYS A 198 17.27 5.21 -4.04
CA CYS A 198 17.23 6.53 -3.45
C CYS A 198 16.75 7.56 -4.46
N GLN A 199 15.83 8.41 -4.01
CA GLN A 199 15.45 9.59 -4.77
C GLN A 199 16.61 10.59 -4.73
N VAL A 200 16.93 11.14 -5.90
CA VAL A 200 17.86 12.26 -6.01
C VAL A 200 17.05 13.50 -5.68
N ASP A 201 17.40 14.17 -4.59
CA ASP A 201 16.82 15.48 -4.23
C ASP A 201 17.13 16.53 -5.31
#